data_AF-A0A1H1FR48-F1
#
_entry.id   AF-A0A1H1FR48-F1
#
_cell.length_a   1.000
_cell.length_b   1.000
_cell.length_c   1.000
_cell.angle_alpha   90.00
_cell.angle_beta   90.00
_cell.angle_gamma   90.00
#
_symmetry.space_group_name_H-M   'P 1'
#
loop_
_entity.id
_entity.type
_entity.pdbx_description
1 polymer ?
#
loop_
_entity_poly.entity_id
_entity_poly.type
_entity_poly.pdbx_seq_one_letter_code
_entity_poly.pdbx_strand_id
1 'polypeptide(L)'
;MALDNLISLTFSESDLSILDQALSSIENVLSGKTINLTPDQRQQYGRIAEQNKLFVDKSKNYMEQYPQYVPSFIDKTEFDRDYSARQQIESRMQRLSSVNEQLADTKVLLDHDNYHNAITFYRNVKFLAGENVPGTNVIHEDLRQFFSSAPTSASPAEASKKE
;
A
#
# COMPACT_ATOMS: atom_id res chain seq x y z
N MET A 1 -12.37 23.76 -17.84
CA MET A 1 -10.93 23.69 -18.15
C MET A 1 -10.43 22.42 -17.51
N ALA A 2 -9.88 21.48 -18.28
CA ALA A 2 -9.27 20.29 -17.70
C ALA A 2 -8.01 20.74 -16.94
N LEU A 3 -7.81 20.20 -15.74
CA LEU A 3 -6.57 20.39 -15.01
C LEU A 3 -5.51 19.51 -15.68
N ASP A 4 -4.82 20.05 -16.67
CA ASP A 4 -3.71 19.38 -17.36
C ASP A 4 -2.41 19.67 -16.59
N ASN A 5 -1.60 18.63 -16.36
CA ASN A 5 -0.32 18.71 -15.65
C ASN A 5 -0.47 19.17 -14.18
N LEU A 6 -1.13 18.32 -13.39
CA LEU A 6 -1.42 18.52 -11.97
C LEU A 6 -0.16 18.69 -11.12
N ILE A 7 0.96 18.06 -11.49
CA ILE A 7 2.21 18.16 -10.74
C ILE A 7 3.44 18.02 -11.66
N SER A 8 4.52 18.75 -11.35
CA SER A 8 5.81 18.62 -12.01
C SER A 8 6.90 18.42 -10.97
N LEU A 9 7.49 17.22 -10.93
CA LEU A 9 8.59 16.87 -10.03
C LEU A 9 9.56 15.91 -10.72
N THR A 10 10.80 15.94 -10.25
CA THR A 10 11.86 15.02 -10.69
C THR A 10 12.70 14.64 -9.48
N PHE A 11 13.08 13.37 -9.37
CA PHE A 11 14.09 12.94 -8.41
C PHE A 11 15.46 12.93 -9.09
N SER A 12 16.46 13.52 -8.45
CA SER A 12 17.85 13.34 -8.89
C SER A 12 18.34 11.95 -8.48
N GLU A 13 19.38 11.44 -9.14
CA GLU A 13 20.04 10.19 -8.72
C GLU A 13 20.56 10.27 -7.27
N SER A 14 20.99 11.47 -6.85
CA SER A 14 21.40 11.72 -5.47
C SER A 14 20.24 11.57 -4.48
N ASP A 15 19.04 12.07 -4.82
CA ASP A 15 17.87 11.95 -3.94
C ASP A 15 17.47 10.48 -3.77
N LEU A 16 17.44 9.73 -4.87
CA LEU A 16 17.10 8.30 -4.86
C LEU A 16 18.11 7.50 -4.04
N SER A 17 19.41 7.77 -4.21
CA SER A 17 20.46 7.11 -3.41
C SER A 17 20.32 7.38 -1.92
N ILE A 18 19.97 8.62 -1.53
CA ILE A 18 19.72 8.97 -0.11
C ILE A 18 18.50 8.22 0.42
N LEU A 19 17.41 8.14 -0.36
CA LEU A 19 16.21 7.39 0.02
C LEU A 19 16.51 5.91 0.23
N ASP A 20 17.21 5.27 -0.72
CA ASP A 20 17.55 3.85 -0.65
C ASP A 20 18.47 3.54 0.55
N GLN A 21 19.43 4.41 0.83
CA GLN A 21 20.28 4.30 2.02
C GLN A 21 19.49 4.44 3.33
N ALA A 22 18.52 5.35 3.38
CA ALA A 22 17.65 5.53 4.54
C ALA A 22 16.75 4.30 4.76
N LEU A 23 16.16 3.75 3.70
CA LEU A 23 15.37 2.52 3.75
C LEU A 23 16.21 1.34 4.22
N SER A 24 17.39 1.15 3.64
CA SER A 24 18.34 0.10 4.05
C SER A 24 18.72 0.22 5.53
N SER A 25 18.91 1.46 6.02
CA SER A 25 19.21 1.71 7.43
C SER A 25 18.04 1.31 8.34
N ILE A 26 16.79 1.60 7.93
CA ILE A 26 15.59 1.18 8.67
C ILE A 26 15.51 -0.35 8.71
N GLU A 27 15.67 -1.01 7.56
CA GLU A 27 15.63 -2.47 7.45
C GLU A 27 16.69 -3.14 8.33
N ASN A 28 17.92 -2.63 8.31
CA ASN A 28 19.02 -3.14 9.14
C ASN A 28 18.73 -3.01 10.64
N VAL A 29 18.15 -1.90 11.09
CA VAL A 29 17.77 -1.70 12.50
C VAL A 29 16.65 -2.66 12.93
N LEU A 30 15.72 -2.96 12.02
CA LEU A 30 14.58 -3.85 12.27
C LEU A 30 14.92 -5.34 12.12
N SER A 31 16.08 -5.66 11.55
CA SER A 31 16.55 -7.03 11.38
C SER A 31 16.62 -7.76 12.72
N GLY A 32 15.98 -8.94 12.79
CA GLY A 32 15.86 -9.75 14.00
C GLY A 32 14.91 -9.18 15.07
N LYS A 33 14.24 -8.05 14.83
CA LYS A 33 13.27 -7.42 15.77
C LYS A 33 11.83 -7.43 15.27
N THR A 34 11.63 -7.77 14.00
CA THR A 34 10.32 -7.79 13.34
C THR A 34 9.99 -9.18 12.84
N ILE A 35 8.70 -9.49 12.76
CA ILE A 35 8.19 -10.80 12.37
C ILE A 35 7.13 -10.60 11.29
N ASN A 36 7.23 -11.37 10.22
CA ASN A 36 6.21 -11.42 9.17
C ASN A 36 5.19 -12.48 9.53
N LEU A 37 3.95 -12.05 9.73
CA LEU A 37 2.83 -12.97 9.97
C LEU A 37 2.25 -13.46 8.64
N THR A 38 1.98 -14.76 8.55
CA THR A 38 1.15 -15.33 7.47
C THR A 38 -0.29 -14.83 7.57
N PRO A 39 -1.11 -14.95 6.50
CA PRO A 39 -2.54 -14.63 6.59
C PRO A 39 -3.26 -15.37 7.72
N ASP A 40 -2.98 -16.66 7.90
CA ASP A 40 -3.57 -17.49 8.96
C ASP A 40 -3.14 -17.02 10.36
N GLN A 41 -1.86 -16.68 10.56
CA GLN A 41 -1.37 -16.13 11.82
C GLN A 41 -2.01 -14.77 12.12
N ARG A 42 -2.18 -13.91 11.11
CA ARG A 42 -2.90 -12.63 11.28
C ARG A 42 -4.35 -12.83 11.69
N GLN A 43 -5.02 -13.85 11.14
CA GLN A 43 -6.38 -14.19 11.52
C GLN A 43 -6.44 -14.76 12.94
N GLN A 44 -5.50 -15.66 13.30
CA GLN A 44 -5.44 -16.31 14.60
C GLN A 44 -5.15 -15.32 15.75
N TYR A 45 -4.12 -14.49 15.62
CA TYR A 45 -3.75 -13.52 16.65
C TYR A 45 -4.64 -12.27 16.63
N GLY A 46 -5.27 -12.02 15.48
CA GLY A 46 -6.14 -10.88 15.27
C GLY A 46 -5.43 -9.54 15.46
N ARG A 47 -6.19 -8.47 15.35
CA ARG A 47 -5.76 -7.12 15.75
C ARG A 47 -6.55 -6.73 16.99
N ILE A 48 -5.88 -6.19 18.00
CA ILE A 48 -6.62 -5.49 19.05
C ILE A 48 -7.12 -4.17 18.49
N ALA A 49 -8.45 -4.00 18.45
CA ALA A 49 -9.07 -2.74 18.08
C ALA A 49 -8.75 -1.65 19.11
N GLU A 50 -8.98 -0.39 18.76
CA GLU A 50 -8.63 0.77 19.59
C GLU A 50 -9.18 0.65 21.02
N GLN A 51 -10.42 0.19 21.16
CA GLN A 51 -11.06 -0.04 22.47
C GLN A 51 -10.27 -1.02 23.36
N ASN A 52 -9.69 -2.06 22.77
CA ASN A 52 -8.90 -3.05 23.49
C ASN A 52 -7.52 -2.51 23.85
N LYS A 53 -6.96 -1.57 23.07
CA LYS A 53 -5.74 -0.85 23.45
C LYS A 53 -5.96 0.01 24.69
N LEU A 54 -7.07 0.75 24.73
CA LEU A 54 -7.47 1.53 25.91
C LEU A 54 -7.64 0.65 27.16
N PHE A 55 -8.15 -0.57 27.00
CA PHE A 55 -8.21 -1.55 28.09
C PHE A 55 -6.82 -1.95 28.58
N VAL A 56 -5.87 -2.23 27.67
CA VAL A 56 -4.48 -2.54 28.03
C VAL A 56 -3.82 -1.38 28.77
N ASP A 57 -4.02 -0.15 28.31
CA ASP A 57 -3.46 1.05 28.93
C ASP A 57 -4.00 1.26 30.36
N LYS A 58 -5.33 1.11 30.54
CA LYS A 58 -5.95 1.15 31.87
C LYS A 58 -5.48 0.02 32.77
N SER A 59 -5.35 -1.20 32.22
CA SER A 59 -4.90 -2.37 32.99
C SER A 59 -3.47 -2.17 33.48
N LYS A 60 -2.57 -1.70 32.62
CA LYS A 60 -1.19 -1.35 33.02
C LYS A 60 -1.18 -0.35 34.18
N ASN A 61 -1.98 0.72 34.06
CA ASN A 61 -2.06 1.74 35.10
C ASN A 61 -2.57 1.18 36.43
N TYR A 62 -3.58 0.30 36.43
CA TYR A 62 -4.03 -0.36 37.65
C TYR A 62 -3.03 -1.37 38.22
N MET A 63 -2.30 -2.10 37.37
CA MET A 63 -1.23 -3.00 37.83
C MET A 63 -0.10 -2.23 38.53
N GLU A 64 0.17 -0.99 38.12
CA GLU A 64 1.14 -0.11 38.76
C GLU A 64 0.63 0.46 40.10
N GLN A 65 -0.64 0.86 40.14
CA GLN A 65 -1.25 1.42 41.36
C GLN A 65 -1.51 0.36 42.44
N TYR A 66 -1.85 -0.87 42.04
CA TYR A 66 -2.21 -1.95 42.95
C TYR A 66 -1.40 -3.23 42.69
N PRO A 67 -0.08 -3.25 42.97
CA PRO A 67 0.78 -4.40 42.71
C PRO A 67 0.32 -5.69 43.40
N GLN A 68 -0.36 -5.58 44.55
CA GLN A 68 -0.91 -6.71 45.31
C GLN A 68 -2.02 -7.47 44.57
N TYR A 69 -2.65 -6.85 43.56
CA TYR A 69 -3.67 -7.49 42.73
C TYR A 69 -3.10 -8.08 41.44
N VAL A 70 -1.80 -7.88 41.17
CA VAL A 70 -1.13 -8.54 40.05
C VAL A 70 -0.94 -10.02 40.40
N PRO A 71 -1.54 -10.96 39.65
CA PRO A 71 -1.36 -12.37 39.91
C PRO A 71 0.10 -12.79 39.79
N SER A 72 0.56 -13.67 40.67
CA SER A 72 1.97 -14.12 40.73
C SER A 72 2.44 -14.88 39.48
N PHE A 73 1.51 -15.40 38.67
CA PHE A 73 1.81 -16.09 37.41
C PHE A 73 1.96 -15.14 36.21
N ILE A 74 1.66 -13.85 36.37
CA ILE A 74 1.92 -12.85 35.32
C ILE A 74 3.35 -12.33 35.49
N ASP A 75 4.16 -12.49 34.45
CA ASP A 75 5.44 -11.80 34.36
C ASP A 75 5.20 -10.31 34.03
N LYS A 76 5.08 -9.50 35.07
CA LYS A 76 4.87 -8.06 34.95
C LYS A 76 6.02 -7.36 34.23
N THR A 77 7.25 -7.86 34.37
CA THR A 77 8.43 -7.27 33.75
C THR A 77 8.46 -7.53 32.25
N GLU A 78 8.04 -8.70 31.78
CA GLU A 78 7.83 -8.97 30.35
C GLU A 78 6.68 -8.10 29.80
N PHE A 79 5.54 -8.05 30.51
CA PHE A 79 4.40 -7.22 30.09
C PHE A 79 4.78 -5.74 29.89
N ASP A 80 5.58 -5.16 30.80
CA ASP A 80 6.03 -3.76 30.67
C ASP A 80 6.98 -3.56 29.48
N ARG A 81 7.84 -4.55 29.20
CA ARG A 81 8.72 -4.54 28.03
C ARG A 81 7.92 -4.58 26.74
N ASP A 82 6.94 -5.48 26.63
CA ASP A 82 6.02 -5.58 25.49
C ASP A 82 5.20 -4.31 25.29
N TYR A 83 4.66 -3.75 26.38
CA TYR A 83 3.89 -2.51 26.32
C TYR A 83 4.74 -1.35 25.78
N SER A 84 5.97 -1.20 26.28
CA SER A 84 6.89 -0.15 25.83
C SER A 84 7.29 -0.36 24.37
N ALA A 85 7.62 -1.59 23.99
CA ALA A 85 7.97 -1.94 22.61
C ALA A 85 6.81 -1.64 21.64
N ARG A 86 5.57 -1.96 22.01
CA ARG A 86 4.37 -1.63 21.23
C ARG A 86 4.27 -0.12 20.98
N GLN A 87 4.38 0.71 22.02
CA GLN A 87 4.31 2.17 21.90
C GLN A 87 5.42 2.73 21.00
N GLN A 88 6.63 2.16 21.13
CA GLN A 88 7.73 2.53 20.27
C GLN A 88 7.42 2.19 18.81
N ILE A 89 6.98 0.97 18.49
CA ILE A 89 6.65 0.56 17.12
C ILE A 89 5.51 1.41 16.54
N GLU A 90 4.43 1.64 17.30
CA GLU A 90 3.25 2.41 16.84
C GLU A 90 3.64 3.81 16.35
N SER A 91 4.52 4.52 17.06
CA SER A 91 4.96 5.86 16.65
C SER A 91 5.79 5.85 15.35
N ARG A 92 6.59 4.81 15.07
CA ARG A 92 7.31 4.69 13.77
C ARG A 92 6.35 4.30 12.66
N MET A 93 5.40 3.40 12.93
CA MET A 93 4.38 3.02 11.97
C MET A 93 3.58 4.23 11.49
N GLN A 94 3.21 5.15 12.39
CA GLN A 94 2.50 6.38 12.01
C GLN A 94 3.34 7.26 11.06
N ARG A 95 4.63 7.45 11.36
CA ARG A 95 5.53 8.24 10.50
C ARG A 95 5.71 7.61 9.13
N LEU A 96 5.93 6.29 9.07
CA LEU A 96 6.08 5.55 7.82
C LEU A 96 4.78 5.56 7.00
N SER A 97 3.63 5.44 7.66
CA SER A 97 2.33 5.52 7.01
C SER A 97 2.11 6.88 6.35
N SER A 98 2.48 7.97 7.02
CA SER A 98 2.36 9.32 6.46
C SER A 98 3.25 9.53 5.23
N VAL A 99 4.51 9.05 5.26
CA VAL A 99 5.40 9.09 4.09
C VAL A 99 4.83 8.26 2.94
N ASN A 100 4.32 7.06 3.24
CA ASN A 100 3.71 6.20 2.24
C ASN A 100 2.46 6.83 1.60
N GLU A 101 1.63 7.52 2.40
CA GLU A 101 0.46 8.27 1.92
C GLU A 101 0.88 9.41 0.98
N GLN A 102 1.88 10.21 1.35
CA GLN A 102 2.42 11.27 0.49
C GLN A 102 2.93 10.74 -0.86
N LEU A 103 3.66 9.62 -0.85
CA LEU A 103 4.15 8.97 -2.07
C LEU A 103 2.98 8.42 -2.92
N ALA A 104 1.99 7.81 -2.28
CA ALA A 104 0.81 7.26 -2.97
C ALA A 104 -0.02 8.37 -3.63
N ASP A 105 -0.30 9.45 -2.93
CA ASP A 105 -1.06 10.60 -3.46
C ASP A 105 -0.32 11.28 -4.61
N THR A 106 0.98 11.49 -4.45
CA THR A 106 1.84 12.04 -5.51
C THR A 106 1.81 11.14 -6.74
N LYS A 107 1.89 9.82 -6.56
CA LYS A 107 1.80 8.84 -7.65
C LYS A 107 0.45 8.92 -8.37
N VAL A 108 -0.66 9.08 -7.65
CA VAL A 108 -1.99 9.24 -8.26
C VAL A 108 -2.04 10.44 -9.20
N LEU A 109 -1.44 11.58 -8.81
CA LEU A 109 -1.38 12.77 -9.67
C LEU A 109 -0.52 12.52 -10.92
N LEU A 110 0.64 11.90 -10.76
CA LEU A 110 1.52 11.55 -11.88
C LEU A 110 0.86 10.55 -12.84
N ASP A 111 0.17 9.54 -12.32
CA ASP A 111 -0.58 8.55 -13.11
C ASP A 111 -1.71 9.23 -13.89
N HIS A 112 -2.42 10.17 -13.26
CA HIS A 112 -3.48 10.94 -13.93
C HIS A 112 -2.93 11.74 -15.11
N ASP A 113 -1.84 12.48 -14.91
CA ASP A 113 -1.20 13.27 -15.96
C ASP A 113 -0.69 12.38 -17.11
N ASN A 114 -0.01 11.28 -16.76
CA ASN A 114 0.48 10.32 -17.75
C ASN A 114 -0.65 9.68 -18.55
N TYR A 115 -1.73 9.26 -17.88
CA TYR A 115 -2.88 8.67 -18.54
C TYR A 115 -3.58 9.66 -19.47
N HIS A 116 -3.76 10.91 -19.04
CA HIS A 116 -4.36 11.95 -19.88
C HIS A 116 -3.53 12.20 -21.16
N ASN A 117 -2.21 12.32 -21.00
CA ASN A 117 -1.29 12.49 -22.13
C ASN A 117 -1.31 11.28 -23.07
N ALA A 118 -1.34 10.06 -22.53
CA ALA A 118 -1.44 8.83 -23.31
C ALA A 118 -2.76 8.76 -24.12
N ILE A 119 -3.88 9.17 -23.53
CA ILE A 119 -5.18 9.25 -24.22
C ILE A 119 -5.14 10.25 -25.37
N THR A 120 -4.54 11.43 -25.15
CA THR A 120 -4.39 12.46 -26.19
C THR A 120 -3.51 11.95 -27.33
N PHE A 121 -2.40 11.26 -27.01
CA PHE A 121 -1.56 10.62 -28.01
C PHE A 121 -2.32 9.56 -28.81
N TYR A 122 -3.05 8.66 -28.15
CA TYR A 122 -3.88 7.65 -28.82
C TYR A 122 -4.92 8.26 -29.76
N ARG A 123 -5.62 9.32 -29.33
CA ARG A 123 -6.58 10.05 -30.18
C ARG A 123 -5.93 10.65 -31.42
N ASN A 124 -4.74 11.22 -31.27
CA ASN A 124 -3.96 11.76 -32.39
C ASN A 124 -3.54 10.65 -33.37
N VAL A 125 -3.04 9.52 -32.85
CA VAL A 125 -2.67 8.35 -33.68
C VAL A 125 -3.88 7.82 -34.45
N LYS A 126 -5.05 7.72 -33.81
CA LYS A 126 -6.30 7.32 -34.46
C LYS A 126 -6.69 8.28 -35.59
N PHE A 127 -6.55 9.59 -35.38
CA PHE A 127 -6.81 10.60 -36.41
C PHE A 127 -5.85 10.43 -37.60
N LEU A 128 -4.54 10.32 -37.36
CA LEU A 128 -3.53 10.14 -38.41
C LEU A 128 -3.68 8.82 -39.19
N ALA A 129 -4.16 7.77 -38.53
CA ALA A 129 -4.52 6.50 -39.18
C ALA A 129 -5.68 6.69 -40.16
N GLY A 130 -6.71 7.47 -39.79
CA GLY A 130 -7.81 7.85 -40.68
C GLY A 130 -7.35 8.67 -41.89
N GLU A 131 -6.33 9.52 -41.72
CA GLU A 131 -5.68 10.28 -42.80
C GLU A 131 -4.67 9.46 -43.63
N ASN A 132 -4.58 8.14 -43.40
CA ASN A 132 -3.68 7.22 -44.10
C ASN A 132 -2.18 7.58 -44.01
N VAL A 133 -1.76 8.22 -42.91
CA VAL A 133 -0.34 8.46 -42.67
C VAL A 133 0.41 7.13 -42.54
N PRO A 134 1.50 6.88 -43.30
CA PRO A 134 2.21 5.61 -43.25
C PRO A 134 2.66 5.21 -41.84
N GLY A 135 2.45 3.95 -41.46
CA GLY A 135 2.88 3.38 -40.18
C GLY A 135 1.95 3.61 -38.99
N THR A 136 0.98 4.53 -39.06
CA THR A 136 0.10 4.86 -37.92
C THR A 136 -1.00 3.81 -37.67
N ASN A 137 -1.42 3.08 -38.71
CA ASN A 137 -2.42 2.00 -38.57
C ASN A 137 -1.95 0.88 -37.62
N VAL A 138 -0.67 0.50 -37.69
CA VAL A 138 -0.11 -0.54 -36.81
C VAL A 138 -0.09 -0.07 -35.35
N ILE A 139 0.32 1.18 -35.12
CA ILE A 139 0.34 1.79 -33.77
C ILE A 139 -1.08 1.93 -33.23
N HIS A 140 -2.04 2.35 -34.05
CA HIS A 140 -3.43 2.49 -33.65
C HIS A 140 -4.03 1.14 -33.22
N GLU A 141 -3.85 0.09 -34.02
CA GLU A 141 -4.40 -1.24 -33.70
C GLU A 141 -3.77 -1.83 -32.44
N ASP A 142 -2.46 -1.62 -32.23
CA ASP A 142 -1.79 -2.02 -30.99
C ASP A 142 -2.36 -1.27 -29.77
N LEU A 143 -2.52 0.05 -29.83
CA LEU A 143 -3.07 0.82 -28.70
C LEU A 143 -4.58 0.59 -28.50
N ARG A 144 -5.32 0.29 -29.57
CA ARG A 144 -6.76 0.07 -29.53
C ARG A 144 -7.15 -1.12 -28.65
N GLN A 145 -6.28 -2.12 -28.52
CA GLN A 145 -6.54 -3.32 -27.70
C GLN A 145 -6.87 -2.97 -26.24
N PHE A 146 -6.33 -1.87 -25.72
CA PHE A 146 -6.58 -1.39 -24.35
C PHE A 146 -7.93 -0.68 -24.15
N PHE A 147 -8.66 -0.38 -25.23
CA PHE A 147 -9.96 0.31 -25.20
C PHE A 147 -11.13 -0.57 -25.64
N SER A 148 -10.86 -1.72 -26.25
CA SER A 148 -11.86 -2.73 -26.53
C SER A 148 -12.26 -3.43 -25.22
N SER A 149 -13.48 -3.20 -24.75
CA SER A 149 -14.07 -3.97 -23.65
C SER A 149 -13.88 -5.46 -23.93
N ALA A 150 -13.26 -6.19 -23.00
CA ALA A 150 -13.29 -7.64 -23.05
C ALA A 150 -14.75 -8.12 -23.10
N PRO A 151 -15.07 -9.16 -23.91
CA PRO A 151 -16.39 -9.77 -23.85
C PRO A 151 -16.62 -10.24 -22.41
N THR A 152 -17.81 -9.94 -21.89
CA THR A 152 -18.32 -10.50 -20.64
C THR A 152 -17.98 -11.98 -20.61
N SER A 153 -17.25 -12.41 -19.59
CA SER A 153 -16.95 -13.82 -19.36
C SER A 153 -18.25 -14.61 -19.38
N ALA A 154 -18.49 -15.35 -20.46
CA ALA A 154 -19.42 -16.44 -20.45
C ALA A 154 -18.87 -17.47 -19.46
N SER A 155 -19.44 -17.48 -18.25
CA SER A 155 -19.18 -18.50 -17.25
C SER A 155 -19.59 -19.86 -17.83
N PRO A 156 -18.75 -20.91 -17.76
CA PRO A 156 -19.14 -22.25 -18.16
C PRO A 156 -20.00 -22.85 -17.06
N ALA A 157 -21.32 -22.71 -17.17
CA ALA A 157 -22.27 -23.50 -16.42
C ALA A 157 -23.14 -24.29 -17.40
N GLU A 158 -23.24 -25.59 -17.14
CA GLU A 158 -24.12 -26.59 -17.76
C GLU A 158 -23.67 -27.24 -19.07
N ALA A 159 -22.79 -28.24 -18.94
CA ALA A 159 -22.88 -29.46 -19.73
C ALA A 159 -22.20 -30.65 -19.01
N SER A 160 -22.83 -31.16 -17.93
CA SER A 160 -22.69 -32.58 -17.55
C SER A 160 -23.82 -33.00 -16.63
N LYS A 161 -24.95 -33.39 -17.26
CA LYS A 161 -25.93 -34.33 -16.73
C LYS A 161 -26.88 -34.77 -17.84
N LYS A 162 -26.48 -35.82 -18.56
CA LYS A 162 -27.34 -36.81 -19.22
C LYS A 162 -26.51 -38.11 -19.24
N GLU A 163 -26.83 -39.00 -18.31
CA GLU A 163 -27.52 -40.29 -18.53
C GLU A 163 -26.52 -41.41 -18.76
#